data_AF-A0A346R063-F1
#
_entry.id   AF-A0A346R063-F1
#
_cell.length_a   1.000
_cell.length_b   1.000
_cell.length_c   1.000
_cell.angle_alpha   90.00
_cell.angle_beta   90.00
_cell.angle_gamma   90.00
#
_symmetry.space_group_name_H-M   'P 1'
#
loop_
_entity.id
_entity.type
_entity.pdbx_description
1 polymer ?
#
loop_
_entity_poly.entity_id
_entity_poly.type
_entity_poly.pdbx_seq_one_letter_code
_entity_poly.pdbx_strand_id
1 'polypeptide(L)'
;MAKFGNGPRGAYAVQGDRLTGWAVGSDRDMPARVAVYMDDLELCVLNAVLPRPDVARKLGFASDRCGFDYTIPDHFIGPLQHSLRLEILPERVVLAGPPSKVSFDVSTLLTTEKMVPLAALARPAEPSGNGAPARPASRWLAPAIENLAQIATGAHAPFLQAVTAPTEIPIEDRAEVSRVASVMVVRNGPVVALGRGSVEEYCENSLRVHQRWITRAMRGGRQAYVERPTLVVQRKGIDNYYHWMTEFLPKILASRWDGPARPVDITTFGNAFIPSSIDYLGLSSQVGTIHEADALVLADAYLPQFNRKLTPRDTRIDGYFFELRDLIEARAASAPRAPGRGRAIFVDRGDAGTRRLLNREALLAELKRHDIEPVLMSGRTIAEQAEIFAGADAIVGIHGAALTNLMFARKGTKVLEIIPAALVPRIRCYMDLSAVGGLGYSAYIEENEMLERENFNLDVERFTRCLEEFLEPARC
;
A
#
# COMPACT_ATOMS: atom_id res chain seq x y z
N MET A 1 -19.04 36.09 -50.09
CA MET A 1 -18.28 35.61 -48.91
C MET A 1 -16.81 35.81 -49.16
N ALA A 2 -16.17 36.79 -48.52
CA ALA A 2 -14.72 36.92 -48.58
C ALA A 2 -14.09 35.71 -47.88
N LYS A 3 -13.27 34.93 -48.62
CA LYS A 3 -12.43 33.87 -48.03
C LYS A 3 -11.64 34.49 -46.88
N PHE A 4 -11.48 33.77 -45.76
CA PHE A 4 -10.53 34.16 -44.72
C PHE A 4 -9.19 34.48 -45.40
N GLY A 5 -8.64 35.68 -45.18
CA GLY A 5 -7.23 35.91 -45.47
C GLY A 5 -6.37 35.01 -44.60
N ASN A 6 -5.07 34.91 -44.87
CA ASN A 6 -4.10 34.08 -44.12
C ASN A 6 -3.90 34.47 -42.63
N GLY A 7 -4.85 35.18 -42.01
CA GLY A 7 -4.82 35.57 -40.60
C GLY A 7 -5.34 34.46 -39.66
N PRO A 8 -4.97 34.52 -38.36
CA PRO A 8 -5.41 33.55 -37.36
C PRO A 8 -6.93 33.59 -37.16
N ARG A 9 -7.56 32.42 -37.00
CA ARG A 9 -9.02 32.28 -36.78
C ARG A 9 -9.42 32.25 -35.30
N GLY A 10 -8.44 32.23 -34.42
CA GLY A 10 -8.63 32.30 -32.98
C GLY A 10 -7.30 32.19 -32.26
N ALA A 11 -7.28 32.69 -31.02
CA ALA A 11 -6.14 32.55 -30.13
C ALA A 11 -6.60 32.44 -28.68
N TYR A 12 -5.79 31.79 -27.85
CA TYR A 12 -6.04 31.65 -26.43
C TYR A 12 -4.79 31.91 -25.59
N ALA A 13 -5.04 32.27 -24.34
CA ALA A 13 -4.03 32.44 -23.30
C ALA A 13 -4.50 31.70 -22.05
N VAL A 14 -3.51 31.31 -21.25
CA VAL A 14 -3.71 30.65 -19.97
C VAL A 14 -3.06 31.51 -18.90
N GLN A 15 -3.78 31.78 -17.82
CA GLN A 15 -3.26 32.44 -16.63
C GLN A 15 -3.80 31.73 -15.39
N GLY A 16 -2.95 31.01 -14.66
CA GLY A 16 -3.38 30.13 -13.58
C GLY A 16 -4.28 29.01 -14.11
N ASP A 17 -5.46 28.85 -13.52
CA ASP A 17 -6.55 27.95 -13.91
C ASP A 17 -7.46 28.52 -15.02
N ARG A 18 -7.23 29.77 -15.44
CA ARG A 18 -8.14 30.48 -16.34
C ARG A 18 -7.65 30.40 -17.78
N LEU A 19 -8.47 29.79 -18.63
CA LEU A 19 -8.32 29.73 -20.08
C LEU A 19 -9.20 30.80 -20.71
N THR A 20 -8.60 31.81 -21.32
CA THR A 20 -9.33 32.89 -21.99
C THR A 20 -8.87 33.03 -23.44
N GLY A 21 -9.76 33.45 -24.32
CA GLY A 21 -9.39 33.59 -25.72
C GLY A 21 -10.49 34.17 -26.58
N TRP A 22 -10.29 34.05 -27.89
CA TRP A 22 -11.26 34.42 -28.89
C TRP A 22 -11.21 33.46 -30.08
N ALA A 23 -12.34 33.28 -30.77
CA ALA A 23 -12.47 32.44 -31.95
C ALA A 23 -13.56 32.96 -32.89
N VAL A 24 -13.35 32.78 -34.20
CA VAL A 24 -14.35 33.11 -35.23
C VAL A 24 -14.56 31.92 -36.16
N GLY A 25 -15.81 31.50 -36.24
CA GLY A 25 -16.27 30.42 -37.10
C GLY A 25 -16.23 30.78 -38.58
N SER A 26 -16.66 29.85 -39.44
CA SER A 26 -16.77 30.11 -40.88
C SER A 26 -17.92 31.05 -41.20
N ASP A 27 -18.98 30.98 -40.40
CA ASP A 27 -20.04 31.96 -40.32
C ASP A 27 -19.62 33.08 -39.34
N ARG A 28 -19.55 34.32 -39.84
CA ARG A 28 -19.07 35.48 -39.07
C ARG A 28 -20.17 36.13 -38.23
N ASP A 29 -21.42 35.73 -38.46
CA ASP A 29 -22.59 36.26 -37.76
C ASP A 29 -23.00 35.36 -36.59
N MET A 30 -22.43 34.15 -36.50
CA MET A 30 -22.68 33.17 -35.45
C MET A 30 -21.47 33.00 -34.50
N PRO A 31 -21.71 32.80 -33.19
CA PRO A 31 -20.63 32.51 -32.24
C PRO A 31 -19.88 31.24 -32.63
N ALA A 32 -18.55 31.29 -32.60
CA ALA A 32 -17.73 30.11 -32.84
C ALA A 32 -17.91 29.07 -31.72
N ARG A 33 -17.93 27.79 -32.08
CA ARG A 33 -17.85 26.68 -31.12
C ARG A 33 -16.39 26.27 -30.94
N VAL A 34 -15.93 26.21 -29.71
CA VAL A 34 -14.53 25.91 -29.37
C VAL A 34 -14.50 24.66 -28.49
N ALA A 35 -13.98 23.55 -29.02
CA ALA A 35 -13.72 22.36 -28.25
C ALA A 35 -12.39 22.51 -27.49
N VAL A 36 -12.39 22.20 -26.20
CA VAL A 36 -11.21 22.25 -25.34
C VAL A 36 -10.77 20.83 -25.05
N TYR A 37 -9.54 20.49 -25.42
CA TYR A 37 -8.93 19.19 -25.16
C TYR A 37 -7.74 19.33 -24.21
N MET A 38 -7.66 18.40 -23.26
CA MET A 38 -6.52 18.24 -22.36
C MET A 38 -6.06 16.79 -22.40
N ASP A 39 -4.79 16.53 -22.73
CA ASP A 39 -4.26 15.17 -22.86
C ASP A 39 -5.11 14.28 -23.80
N ASP A 40 -5.53 14.88 -24.92
CA ASP A 40 -6.42 14.31 -25.94
C ASP A 40 -7.83 13.93 -25.43
N LEU A 41 -8.20 14.28 -24.19
CA LEU A 41 -9.57 14.21 -23.66
C LEU A 41 -10.34 15.50 -23.95
N GLU A 42 -11.52 15.41 -24.57
CA GLU A 42 -12.43 16.55 -24.72
C GLU A 42 -13.06 16.91 -23.36
N LEU A 43 -12.74 18.09 -22.85
CA LEU A 43 -13.28 18.57 -21.57
C LEU A 43 -14.65 19.21 -21.73
N CYS A 44 -14.79 20.05 -22.76
CA CYS A 44 -16.04 20.75 -23.05
C CYS A 44 -16.04 21.36 -24.45
N VAL A 45 -17.22 21.82 -24.88
CA VAL A 45 -17.39 22.69 -26.04
C VAL A 45 -17.99 24.02 -25.59
N LEU A 46 -17.24 25.10 -25.80
CA LEU A 46 -17.62 26.47 -25.45
C LEU A 46 -18.25 27.17 -26.65
N ASN A 47 -19.14 28.13 -26.39
CA ASN A 47 -19.56 29.10 -27.39
C ASN A 47 -18.83 30.42 -27.15
N ALA A 48 -18.13 30.94 -28.16
CA ALA A 48 -17.36 32.17 -28.08
C ALA A 48 -18.29 33.40 -28.15
N VAL A 49 -19.04 33.65 -27.08
CA VAL A 49 -20.11 34.64 -27.00
C VAL A 49 -19.77 35.89 -26.19
N LEU A 50 -18.58 35.93 -25.58
CA LEU A 50 -18.14 37.06 -24.76
C LEU A 50 -17.67 38.23 -25.63
N PRO A 51 -17.91 39.49 -25.22
CA PRO A 51 -17.53 40.66 -25.99
C PRO A 51 -16.00 40.86 -26.01
N ARG A 52 -15.45 41.05 -27.22
CA ARG A 52 -14.04 41.34 -27.55
C ARG A 52 -13.97 42.39 -28.68
N PRO A 53 -14.42 43.64 -28.42
CA PRO A 53 -14.43 44.71 -29.41
C PRO A 53 -13.02 45.12 -29.87
N ASP A 54 -12.01 44.85 -29.05
CA ASP A 54 -10.59 45.01 -29.39
C ASP A 54 -10.17 44.09 -30.54
N VAL A 55 -10.61 42.83 -30.51
CA VAL A 55 -10.34 41.82 -31.55
C VAL A 55 -11.15 42.15 -32.81
N ALA A 56 -12.44 42.42 -32.65
CA ALA A 56 -13.33 42.72 -33.77
C ALA A 56 -12.86 43.95 -34.57
N ARG A 57 -12.44 45.03 -33.88
CA ARG A 57 -11.89 46.23 -34.53
C ARG A 57 -10.57 45.95 -35.25
N LYS A 58 -9.67 45.18 -34.64
CA LYS A 58 -8.34 44.90 -35.19
C LYS A 58 -8.38 43.98 -36.42
N LEU A 59 -9.33 43.04 -36.46
CA LEU A 59 -9.44 42.03 -37.51
C LEU A 59 -10.62 42.26 -38.47
N GLY A 60 -11.42 43.31 -38.24
CA GLY A 60 -12.54 43.69 -39.10
C GLY A 60 -13.72 42.72 -39.05
N PHE A 61 -14.05 42.20 -37.86
CA PHE A 61 -15.23 41.34 -37.66
C PHE A 61 -16.48 42.17 -37.40
N ALA A 62 -17.63 41.72 -37.91
CA ALA A 62 -18.91 42.41 -37.76
C ALA A 62 -19.48 42.32 -36.33
N SER A 63 -19.25 41.19 -35.66
CA SER A 63 -19.65 40.95 -34.27
C SER A 63 -18.44 41.08 -33.34
N ASP A 64 -18.64 41.71 -32.18
CA ASP A 64 -17.68 41.70 -31.08
C ASP A 64 -17.82 40.49 -30.15
N ARG A 65 -18.86 39.66 -30.34
CA ARG A 65 -19.08 38.45 -29.54
C ARG A 65 -18.27 37.29 -30.11
N CYS A 66 -16.98 37.29 -29.80
CA CYS A 66 -16.04 36.27 -30.25
C CYS A 66 -15.10 35.78 -29.14
N GLY A 67 -15.30 36.20 -27.90
CA GLY A 67 -14.50 35.79 -26.74
C GLY A 67 -15.05 34.56 -26.03
N PHE A 68 -14.19 33.85 -25.33
CA PHE A 68 -14.56 32.77 -24.42
C PHE A 68 -13.68 32.79 -23.17
N ASP A 69 -14.18 32.11 -22.14
CA ASP A 69 -13.59 32.01 -20.82
C ASP A 69 -13.97 30.67 -20.20
N TYR A 70 -12.99 29.96 -19.67
CA TYR A 70 -13.16 28.64 -19.09
C TYR A 70 -12.21 28.45 -17.91
N THR A 71 -12.70 27.80 -16.86
CA THR A 71 -11.88 27.42 -15.71
C THR A 71 -11.46 25.98 -15.89
N ILE A 72 -10.16 25.75 -15.95
CA ILE A 72 -9.57 24.43 -16.09
C ILE A 72 -9.83 23.66 -14.80
N PRO A 73 -10.34 22.42 -14.86
CA PRO A 73 -10.60 21.63 -13.67
C PRO A 73 -9.35 21.46 -12.79
N ASP A 74 -9.54 21.55 -11.48
CA ASP A 74 -8.47 21.55 -10.47
C ASP A 74 -7.48 20.37 -10.59
N HIS A 75 -7.91 19.22 -11.13
CA HIS A 75 -7.05 18.05 -11.33
C HIS A 75 -6.02 18.18 -12.46
N PHE A 76 -6.18 19.17 -13.35
CA PHE A 76 -5.15 19.59 -14.30
C PHE A 76 -4.28 20.73 -13.77
N ILE A 77 -4.62 21.28 -12.60
CA ILE A 77 -3.89 22.37 -11.96
C ILE A 77 -2.76 21.76 -11.14
N GLY A 78 -1.52 21.99 -11.58
CA GLY A 78 -0.36 21.32 -11.02
C GLY A 78 0.92 21.51 -11.84
N PRO A 79 2.07 21.10 -11.28
CA PRO A 79 3.35 21.22 -11.96
C PRO A 79 3.51 20.28 -13.16
N LEU A 80 2.55 19.38 -13.40
CA LEU A 80 2.57 18.44 -14.52
C LEU A 80 2.33 19.18 -15.84
N GLN A 81 3.06 18.77 -16.88
CA GLN A 81 2.83 19.26 -18.23
C GLN A 81 1.67 18.50 -18.86
N HIS A 82 0.63 19.23 -19.23
CA HIS A 82 -0.50 18.71 -19.98
C HIS A 82 -0.47 19.22 -21.41
N SER A 83 -1.01 18.43 -22.32
CA SER A 83 -1.20 18.87 -23.70
C SER A 83 -2.54 19.57 -23.85
N LEU A 84 -2.49 20.89 -24.07
CA LEU A 84 -3.67 21.72 -24.25
C LEU A 84 -3.88 21.99 -25.74
N ARG A 85 -5.08 21.70 -26.24
CA ARG A 85 -5.46 21.97 -27.63
C ARG A 85 -6.88 22.50 -27.68
N LEU A 86 -7.08 23.59 -28.43
CA LEU A 86 -8.39 24.14 -28.70
C LEU A 86 -8.66 24.07 -30.20
N GLU A 87 -9.86 23.63 -30.57
CA GLU A 87 -10.29 23.50 -31.96
C GLU A 87 -11.61 24.23 -32.21
N ILE A 88 -11.70 24.98 -33.31
CA ILE A 88 -12.96 25.55 -33.80
C ILE A 88 -13.77 24.45 -34.49
N LEU A 89 -15.01 24.23 -34.07
CA LEU A 89 -15.92 23.28 -34.69
C LEU A 89 -16.84 23.96 -35.73
N PRO A 90 -17.26 23.23 -36.80
CA PRO A 90 -16.93 21.85 -37.11
C PRO A 90 -15.59 21.65 -37.87
N GLU A 91 -14.94 22.72 -38.32
CA GLU A 91 -13.80 22.62 -39.24
C GLU A 91 -12.49 22.13 -38.61
N ARG A 92 -12.47 21.95 -37.28
CA ARG A 92 -11.32 21.52 -36.46
C ARG A 92 -10.07 22.38 -36.68
N VAL A 93 -10.26 23.69 -36.81
CA VAL A 93 -9.13 24.62 -36.91
C VAL A 93 -8.51 24.81 -35.54
N VAL A 94 -7.24 24.46 -35.38
CA VAL A 94 -6.49 24.62 -34.13
C VAL A 94 -6.26 26.10 -33.84
N LEU A 95 -6.58 26.56 -32.63
CA LEU A 95 -6.32 27.93 -32.20
C LEU A 95 -4.85 28.12 -31.85
N ALA A 96 -4.32 29.32 -32.12
CA ALA A 96 -2.98 29.69 -31.68
C ALA A 96 -2.94 29.92 -30.16
N GLY A 97 -1.89 29.47 -29.49
CA GLY A 97 -1.79 29.61 -28.04
C GLY A 97 -0.40 29.29 -27.51
N PRO A 98 -0.25 29.16 -26.17
CA PRO A 98 0.97 28.67 -25.54
C PRO A 98 1.44 27.33 -26.13
N PRO A 99 2.69 26.91 -25.85
CA PRO A 99 3.24 25.66 -26.35
C PRO A 99 2.28 24.50 -26.11
N SER A 100 2.30 23.50 -27.00
CA SER A 100 1.42 22.32 -26.92
C SER A 100 1.60 21.49 -25.64
N LYS A 101 2.56 21.84 -24.77
CA LYS A 101 2.66 21.38 -23.39
C LYS A 101 2.65 22.58 -22.45
N VAL A 102 1.62 22.68 -21.61
CA VAL A 102 1.43 23.77 -20.64
C VAL A 102 1.46 23.18 -19.23
N SER A 103 2.14 23.86 -18.31
CA SER A 103 2.05 23.58 -16.87
C SER A 103 1.18 24.65 -16.22
N PHE A 104 0.23 24.26 -15.38
CA PHE A 104 -0.66 25.18 -14.69
C PHE A 104 -0.10 25.41 -13.28
N ASP A 105 0.62 26.52 -13.10
CA ASP A 105 1.32 26.82 -11.85
C ASP A 105 0.32 27.14 -10.72
N VAL A 106 0.60 26.60 -9.54
CA VAL A 106 -0.23 26.61 -8.34
C VAL A 106 0.33 27.58 -7.29
N SER A 107 1.26 28.46 -7.68
CA SER A 107 1.97 29.38 -6.77
C SER A 107 1.07 30.35 -5.99
N THR A 108 -0.21 30.49 -6.34
CA THR A 108 -1.22 31.22 -5.56
C THR A 108 -2.07 30.36 -4.61
N LEU A 109 -2.02 29.02 -4.73
CA LEU A 109 -2.68 28.06 -3.84
C LEU A 109 -1.69 27.36 -2.89
N LEU A 110 -0.39 27.46 -3.18
CA LEU A 110 0.68 27.00 -2.29
C LEU A 110 1.04 28.11 -1.29
N THR A 111 0.12 28.41 -0.37
CA THR A 111 0.62 28.74 0.97
C THR A 111 1.22 27.45 1.51
N THR A 112 2.55 27.38 1.54
CA THR A 112 3.22 26.60 2.57
C THR A 112 2.77 27.17 3.90
N GLU A 113 1.60 26.73 4.40
CA GLU A 113 1.41 26.71 5.83
C GLU A 113 2.58 25.90 6.35
N LYS A 114 3.48 26.60 7.04
CA LYS A 114 4.63 26.02 7.73
C LYS A 114 4.21 24.70 8.33
N MET A 115 5.07 23.69 8.22
CA MET A 115 5.10 22.54 9.12
C MET A 115 4.64 22.99 10.50
N VAL A 116 3.39 22.66 10.86
CA VAL A 116 2.88 22.93 12.20
C VAL A 116 3.26 21.69 12.99
N PRO A 117 4.24 21.75 13.91
CA PRO A 117 4.47 20.64 14.82
C PRO A 117 3.15 20.37 15.54
N LEU A 118 2.75 19.10 15.66
CA LEU A 118 1.44 18.74 16.22
C LEU A 118 1.19 19.31 17.64
N ALA A 119 2.24 19.71 18.36
CA ALA A 119 2.15 20.45 19.61
C ALA A 119 1.28 21.72 19.54
N ALA A 120 1.12 22.32 18.35
CA ALA A 120 0.26 23.49 18.12
C ALA A 120 -1.17 23.15 17.65
N LEU A 121 -1.44 21.88 17.29
CA LEU A 121 -2.78 21.37 16.92
C LEU A 121 -3.40 20.46 18.00
N ALA A 122 -2.62 20.10 19.02
CA ALA A 122 -3.12 19.39 20.20
C ALA A 122 -4.18 20.25 20.91
N ARG A 123 -5.42 19.76 20.98
CA ARG A 123 -6.30 20.20 22.06
C ARG A 123 -5.61 19.84 23.39
N PRO A 124 -5.74 20.65 24.45
CA PRO A 124 -5.35 20.21 25.78
C PRO A 124 -6.03 18.86 26.02
N ALA A 125 -5.26 17.88 26.50
CA ALA A 125 -5.79 16.57 26.84
C ALA A 125 -6.98 16.78 27.78
N GLU A 126 -8.20 16.55 27.30
CA GLU A 126 -9.29 16.35 28.24
C GLU A 126 -8.94 15.09 29.02
N PRO A 127 -8.93 15.15 30.36
CA PRO A 127 -8.67 13.96 31.15
C PRO A 127 -9.74 12.94 30.75
N SER A 128 -9.31 11.84 30.14
CA SER A 128 -10.20 10.74 29.80
C SER A 128 -10.81 10.24 31.10
N GLY A 129 -12.05 10.65 31.37
CA GLY A 129 -12.84 10.28 32.54
C GLY A 129 -13.28 8.81 32.56
N ASN A 130 -12.63 7.95 31.78
CA ASN A 130 -12.80 6.51 31.83
C ASN A 130 -11.49 5.90 32.30
N GLY A 131 -11.51 5.29 33.49
CA GLY A 131 -10.41 4.57 34.12
C GLY A 131 -9.97 3.30 33.36
N ALA A 132 -9.62 3.45 32.08
CA ALA A 132 -8.86 2.44 31.36
C ALA A 132 -7.45 2.39 31.97
N PRO A 133 -6.94 1.20 32.35
CA PRO A 133 -5.61 1.09 32.95
C PRO A 133 -4.54 1.64 32.02
N ALA A 134 -3.54 2.32 32.59
CA ALA A 134 -2.36 2.79 31.86
C ALA A 134 -1.68 1.61 31.17
N ARG A 135 -1.48 1.69 29.85
CA ARG A 135 -0.80 0.63 29.08
C ARG A 135 0.72 0.72 29.29
N PRO A 136 1.44 -0.41 29.20
CA PRO A 136 2.90 -0.41 29.29
C PRO A 136 3.53 0.30 28.08
N ALA A 137 4.61 1.06 28.31
CA ALA A 137 5.34 1.80 27.27
C ALA A 137 6.10 0.89 26.27
N SER A 138 6.32 -0.37 26.65
CA SER A 138 6.94 -1.39 25.81
C SER A 138 6.44 -2.78 26.20
N ARG A 139 6.60 -3.75 25.29
CA ARG A 139 6.45 -5.18 25.57
C ARG A 139 7.75 -5.89 25.22
N TRP A 140 8.18 -6.77 26.11
CA TRP A 140 9.32 -7.63 25.86
C TRP A 140 8.87 -8.88 25.10
N LEU A 141 9.50 -9.13 23.96
CA LEU A 141 9.30 -10.35 23.20
C LEU A 141 10.51 -11.26 23.41
N ALA A 142 10.31 -12.34 24.17
CA ALA A 142 11.26 -13.44 24.22
C ALA A 142 11.02 -14.35 23.00
N PRO A 143 12.06 -14.78 22.27
CA PRO A 143 11.87 -15.69 21.14
C PRO A 143 11.23 -17.00 21.62
N ALA A 144 10.23 -17.47 20.86
CA ALA A 144 9.47 -18.69 21.13
C ALA A 144 10.23 -19.98 20.75
N ILE A 145 11.55 -19.98 20.91
CA ILE A 145 12.41 -21.01 20.34
C ILE A 145 12.36 -22.26 21.23
N GLU A 146 11.72 -23.32 20.72
CA GLU A 146 11.73 -24.63 21.36
C GLU A 146 12.90 -25.47 20.85
N ASN A 147 13.15 -25.48 19.54
CA ASN A 147 14.29 -26.17 18.96
C ASN A 147 14.76 -25.48 17.67
N LEU A 148 16.02 -25.05 17.64
CA LEU A 148 16.70 -24.66 16.41
C LEU A 148 17.42 -25.89 15.87
N ALA A 149 16.65 -26.86 15.37
CA ALA A 149 17.19 -28.14 14.93
C ALA A 149 18.32 -27.92 13.92
N GLN A 150 19.54 -28.29 14.32
CA GLN A 150 20.79 -28.22 13.55
C GLN A 150 21.21 -26.83 13.04
N ILE A 151 21.10 -25.77 13.86
CA ILE A 151 21.48 -24.39 13.50
C ILE A 151 22.99 -24.04 13.63
N ALA A 152 23.85 -24.99 14.01
CA ALA A 152 25.29 -24.80 13.91
C ALA A 152 25.79 -25.68 12.77
N THR A 153 25.93 -25.16 11.55
CA THR A 153 27.29 -24.93 11.03
C THR A 153 27.33 -23.87 9.94
N GLY A 154 28.29 -22.94 10.03
CA GLY A 154 28.68 -22.07 8.91
C GLY A 154 28.55 -20.57 9.18
N ALA A 155 28.35 -19.81 8.10
CA ALA A 155 28.42 -18.34 8.11
C ALA A 155 27.29 -17.62 8.87
N HIS A 156 26.18 -18.30 9.17
CA HIS A 156 25.00 -17.69 9.80
C HIS A 156 24.95 -17.81 11.33
N ALA A 157 25.86 -18.56 11.96
CA ALA A 157 25.84 -18.77 13.42
C ALA A 157 25.83 -17.45 14.24
N PRO A 158 26.61 -16.40 13.91
CA PRO A 158 26.56 -15.13 14.64
C PRO A 158 25.22 -14.40 14.51
N PHE A 159 24.56 -14.52 13.35
CA PHE A 159 23.23 -13.94 13.14
C PHE A 159 22.18 -14.69 13.95
N LEU A 160 22.25 -16.02 13.94
CA LEU A 160 21.31 -16.89 14.65
C LEU A 160 21.40 -16.72 16.17
N GLN A 161 22.61 -16.52 16.70
CA GLN A 161 22.81 -16.16 18.10
C GLN A 161 22.25 -14.77 18.45
N ALA A 162 22.27 -13.81 17.52
CA ALA A 162 21.74 -12.48 17.76
C ALA A 162 20.20 -12.46 17.77
N VAL A 163 19.54 -13.31 16.97
CA VAL A 163 18.07 -13.33 16.90
C VAL A 163 17.40 -14.03 18.09
N THR A 164 18.13 -14.84 18.85
CA THR A 164 17.62 -15.48 20.07
C THR A 164 17.65 -14.58 21.31
N ALA A 165 18.15 -13.34 21.19
CA ALA A 165 18.07 -12.36 22.27
C ALA A 165 16.64 -11.79 22.40
N PRO A 166 16.10 -11.65 23.64
CA PRO A 166 14.87 -10.91 23.88
C PRO A 166 14.93 -9.52 23.25
N THR A 167 13.84 -9.11 22.62
CA THR A 167 13.75 -7.80 21.95
C THR A 167 12.67 -6.97 22.63
N GLU A 168 13.02 -5.75 23.03
CA GLU A 168 12.04 -4.79 23.50
C GLU A 168 11.28 -4.20 22.32
N ILE A 169 9.95 -4.30 22.36
CA ILE A 169 9.06 -3.72 21.36
C ILE A 169 8.44 -2.47 21.98
N PRO A 170 8.84 -1.27 21.54
CA PRO A 170 8.20 -0.05 21.98
C PRO A 170 6.73 -0.08 21.55
N ILE A 171 5.84 0.31 22.46
CA ILE A 171 4.44 0.58 22.13
C ILE A 171 4.38 2.09 21.99
N GLU A 172 4.45 2.57 20.74
CA GLU A 172 4.29 4.00 20.48
C GLU A 172 2.89 4.42 20.93
N ASP A 173 2.82 5.30 21.94
CA ASP A 173 1.54 5.80 22.43
C ASP A 173 0.80 6.62 21.38
N ARG A 174 1.53 7.25 20.45
CA ARG A 174 1.03 8.02 19.30
C ARG A 174 2.05 8.01 18.16
N ALA A 175 1.62 7.73 16.94
CA ALA A 175 2.43 7.98 15.75
C ALA A 175 2.56 9.49 15.55
N GLU A 176 3.78 9.97 15.28
CA GLU A 176 3.94 11.29 14.65
C GLU A 176 3.35 11.22 13.25
N VAL A 177 2.58 12.23 12.84
CA VAL A 177 1.95 12.26 11.52
C VAL A 177 2.09 13.66 10.98
N SER A 178 2.49 13.76 9.71
CA SER A 178 2.44 15.05 9.01
C SER A 178 1.23 15.11 8.13
N ARG A 179 0.59 16.27 8.12
CA ARG A 179 -0.44 16.61 7.15
C ARG A 179 0.24 17.17 5.91
N VAL A 180 -0.10 16.62 4.74
CA VAL A 180 0.46 17.02 3.45
C VAL A 180 -0.68 17.15 2.45
N ALA A 181 -0.75 18.29 1.79
CA ALA A 181 -1.69 18.49 0.69
C ALA A 181 -1.15 17.88 -0.61
N SER A 182 -2.05 17.42 -1.48
CA SER A 182 -1.74 16.96 -2.84
C SER A 182 -0.70 15.82 -2.91
N VAL A 183 -1.03 14.69 -2.28
CA VAL A 183 -0.18 13.49 -2.26
C VAL A 183 -0.66 12.47 -3.27
N MET A 184 0.24 11.92 -4.08
CA MET A 184 -0.06 10.76 -4.92
C MET A 184 0.44 9.49 -4.24
N VAL A 185 -0.43 8.55 -3.95
CA VAL A 185 -0.08 7.23 -3.43
C VAL A 185 -0.08 6.24 -4.58
N VAL A 186 1.09 5.67 -4.89
CA VAL A 186 1.25 4.61 -5.89
C VAL A 186 1.51 3.28 -5.18
N ARG A 187 1.60 2.17 -5.93
CA ARG A 187 1.81 0.81 -5.36
C ARG A 187 2.87 0.71 -4.27
N ASN A 188 3.97 1.45 -4.38
CA ASN A 188 5.07 1.38 -3.41
C ASN A 188 4.99 2.40 -2.26
N GLY A 189 3.97 3.25 -2.21
CA GLY A 189 3.77 4.22 -1.12
C GLY A 189 3.44 5.64 -1.61
N PRO A 190 3.36 6.60 -0.66
CA PRO A 190 3.10 8.00 -0.93
C PRO A 190 4.31 8.68 -1.58
N VAL A 191 4.05 9.41 -2.65
CA VAL A 191 5.00 10.29 -3.33
C VAL A 191 4.41 11.70 -3.39
N VAL A 192 5.22 12.69 -3.07
CA VAL A 192 4.82 14.10 -3.09
C VAL A 192 5.41 14.73 -4.34
N ALA A 193 4.55 15.35 -5.15
CA ALA A 193 5.01 16.20 -6.23
C ALA A 193 5.42 17.56 -5.64
N LEU A 194 6.72 17.83 -5.55
CA LEU A 194 7.22 19.17 -5.28
C LEU A 194 7.41 19.86 -6.65
N GLY A 195 6.98 21.11 -6.80
CA GLY A 195 7.07 21.80 -8.09
C GLY A 195 8.46 21.73 -8.74
N ARG A 196 8.50 21.86 -10.09
CA ARG A 196 9.69 21.77 -10.97
C ARG A 196 10.34 20.38 -11.08
N GLY A 197 9.52 19.35 -11.28
CA GLY A 197 10.03 18.01 -11.64
C GLY A 197 10.80 17.31 -10.51
N SER A 198 10.72 17.82 -9.28
CA SER A 198 11.18 17.12 -8.08
C SER A 198 10.04 16.30 -7.51
N VAL A 199 10.31 15.03 -7.24
CA VAL A 199 9.42 14.19 -6.45
C VAL A 199 10.16 13.99 -5.13
N GLU A 200 9.53 14.27 -4.00
CA GLU A 200 10.06 13.86 -2.71
C GLU A 200 9.27 12.69 -2.19
N GLU A 201 10.00 11.82 -1.50
CA GLU A 201 9.49 10.55 -1.04
C GLU A 201 9.32 10.63 0.47
N TYR A 202 8.11 10.34 0.92
CA TYR A 202 7.77 10.51 2.33
C TYR A 202 8.10 9.25 3.15
N CYS A 203 8.52 8.14 2.52
CA CYS A 203 8.57 6.81 3.14
C CYS A 203 9.84 5.98 2.82
N GLU A 204 11.04 6.42 3.23
CA GLU A 204 12.31 5.64 3.28
C GLU A 204 12.67 4.71 2.07
N ASN A 205 12.12 4.90 0.87
CA ASN A 205 12.40 4.15 -0.35
C ASN A 205 12.70 5.04 -1.57
N SER A 206 13.95 5.04 -2.05
CA SER A 206 14.38 5.84 -3.22
C SER A 206 13.35 5.99 -4.37
N LEU A 207 13.26 7.20 -4.95
CA LEU A 207 12.41 7.50 -6.10
C LEU A 207 12.54 6.51 -7.27
N ARG A 208 13.74 5.93 -7.45
CA ARG A 208 14.01 4.88 -8.44
C ARG A 208 13.08 3.67 -8.32
N VAL A 209 12.70 3.30 -7.09
CA VAL A 209 11.79 2.18 -6.80
C VAL A 209 10.32 2.55 -7.10
N HIS A 210 9.99 3.84 -7.07
CA HIS A 210 8.68 4.37 -7.37
C HIS A 210 8.49 4.72 -8.86
N GLN A 211 9.58 5.03 -9.57
CA GLN A 211 9.57 5.59 -10.92
C GLN A 211 8.72 4.79 -11.91
N ARG A 212 8.79 3.46 -11.86
CA ARG A 212 7.98 2.59 -12.73
C ARG A 212 6.47 2.78 -12.48
N TRP A 213 6.07 2.86 -11.21
CA TRP A 213 4.66 2.99 -10.82
C TRP A 213 4.14 4.39 -11.07
N ILE A 214 4.94 5.42 -10.78
CA ILE A 214 4.65 6.80 -11.15
C ILE A 214 4.46 6.90 -12.66
N THR A 215 5.40 6.37 -13.45
CA THR A 215 5.32 6.42 -14.91
C THR A 215 4.08 5.69 -15.43
N ARG A 216 3.73 4.55 -14.82
CA ARG A 216 2.52 3.79 -15.18
C ARG A 216 1.25 4.59 -14.87
N ALA A 217 1.14 5.19 -13.69
CA ALA A 217 0.00 6.01 -13.31
C ALA A 217 -0.14 7.23 -14.26
N MET A 218 0.97 7.89 -14.57
CA MET A 218 1.02 9.08 -15.43
C MET A 218 0.76 8.77 -16.92
N ARG A 219 1.11 7.58 -17.41
CA ARG A 219 0.90 7.16 -18.81
C ARG A 219 -0.46 6.48 -19.02
N GLY A 220 -1.51 7.07 -18.45
CA GLY A 220 -2.89 6.59 -18.60
C GLY A 220 -3.29 5.43 -17.68
N GLY A 221 -2.62 5.27 -16.54
CA GLY A 221 -3.05 4.34 -15.50
C GLY A 221 -4.37 4.79 -14.84
N ARG A 222 -5.06 3.86 -14.17
CA ARG A 222 -6.28 4.20 -13.42
C ARG A 222 -5.90 5.06 -12.22
N GLN A 223 -6.52 6.22 -12.07
CA GLN A 223 -6.33 7.10 -10.93
C GLN A 223 -7.64 7.29 -10.19
N ALA A 224 -7.58 7.33 -8.87
CA ALA A 224 -8.70 7.70 -8.02
C ALA A 224 -8.36 8.98 -7.27
N TYR A 225 -9.36 9.85 -7.07
CA TYR A 225 -9.21 11.13 -6.39
C TYR A 225 -10.02 11.12 -5.11
N VAL A 226 -9.42 11.61 -4.02
CA VAL A 226 -10.04 11.69 -2.70
C VAL A 226 -9.80 13.07 -2.10
N GLU A 227 -10.90 13.78 -1.88
CA GLU A 227 -10.88 15.13 -1.30
C GLU A 227 -10.90 15.12 0.22
N ARG A 228 -11.45 14.07 0.84
CA ARG A 228 -11.56 13.97 2.30
C ARG A 228 -10.18 13.75 2.96
N PRO A 229 -9.99 14.29 4.19
CA PRO A 229 -8.85 13.96 5.05
C PRO A 229 -8.62 12.45 5.15
N THR A 230 -7.46 11.98 4.69
CA THR A 230 -7.16 10.54 4.60
C THR A 230 -5.84 10.20 5.28
N LEU A 231 -5.87 9.26 6.24
CA LEU A 231 -4.65 8.66 6.79
C LEU A 231 -4.07 7.64 5.81
N VAL A 232 -2.78 7.74 5.49
CA VAL A 232 -2.11 6.83 4.55
C VAL A 232 -1.29 5.80 5.31
N VAL A 233 -1.75 4.55 5.31
CA VAL A 233 -1.01 3.41 5.91
C VAL A 233 -0.20 2.62 4.89
N GLN A 234 -0.36 2.93 3.60
CA GLN A 234 0.26 2.19 2.50
C GLN A 234 1.74 2.50 2.32
N ARG A 235 2.56 1.45 2.17
CA ARG A 235 3.97 1.51 1.76
C ARG A 235 4.32 0.35 0.82
N LYS A 236 5.59 0.25 0.45
CA LYS A 236 6.16 -0.84 -0.34
C LYS A 236 5.84 -2.19 0.31
N GLY A 237 5.31 -3.11 -0.49
CA GLY A 237 4.89 -4.44 -0.04
C GLY A 237 3.41 -4.54 0.29
N ILE A 238 2.58 -3.52 0.00
CA ILE A 238 1.12 -3.54 0.20
C ILE A 238 0.42 -4.75 -0.45
N ASP A 239 1.01 -5.28 -1.52
CA ASP A 239 0.57 -6.44 -2.28
C ASP A 239 1.04 -7.78 -1.69
N ASN A 240 1.84 -7.75 -0.63
CA ASN A 240 2.33 -8.92 0.07
C ASN A 240 1.52 -9.13 1.35
N TYR A 241 0.95 -10.33 1.48
CA TYR A 241 0.09 -10.69 2.61
C TYR A 241 0.75 -10.52 3.99
N TYR A 242 2.06 -10.83 4.12
CA TYR A 242 2.78 -10.63 5.39
C TYR A 242 2.84 -9.15 5.77
N HIS A 243 3.29 -8.30 4.84
CA HIS A 243 3.43 -6.86 5.10
C HIS A 243 2.07 -6.22 5.37
N TRP A 244 1.04 -6.62 4.62
CA TRP A 244 -0.32 -6.18 4.90
C TRP A 244 -0.78 -6.51 6.32
N MET A 245 -0.75 -7.79 6.72
CA MET A 245 -1.29 -8.21 8.02
C MET A 245 -0.46 -7.76 9.22
N THR A 246 0.86 -7.63 9.06
CA THR A 246 1.79 -7.38 10.18
C THR A 246 2.27 -5.94 10.27
N GLU A 247 2.29 -5.21 9.16
CA GLU A 247 2.86 -3.85 9.11
C GLU A 247 1.83 -2.77 8.76
N PHE A 248 0.78 -3.05 7.96
CA PHE A 248 -0.18 -2.03 7.49
C PHE A 248 -1.53 -2.10 8.19
N LEU A 249 -2.14 -3.28 8.24
CA LEU A 249 -3.44 -3.52 8.85
C LEU A 249 -3.47 -3.14 10.35
N PRO A 250 -2.45 -3.44 11.18
CA PRO A 250 -2.42 -2.99 12.57
C PRO A 250 -2.46 -1.46 12.70
N LYS A 251 -2.03 -0.72 11.69
CA LYS A 251 -2.03 0.75 11.73
C LYS A 251 -3.39 1.34 11.42
N ILE A 252 -4.30 0.58 10.81
CA ILE A 252 -5.72 0.95 10.73
C ILE A 252 -6.30 0.96 12.15
N LEU A 253 -5.88 0.00 12.98
CA LEU A 253 -6.23 -0.08 14.40
C LEU A 253 -5.52 0.97 15.27
N ALA A 254 -4.55 1.72 14.75
CA ALA A 254 -3.87 2.79 15.48
C ALA A 254 -4.87 3.91 15.79
N SER A 255 -5.68 3.65 16.80
CA SER A 255 -6.86 4.38 17.23
C SER A 255 -6.51 5.69 17.95
N ARG A 256 -5.21 6.00 18.07
CA ARG A 256 -4.64 7.13 18.83
C ARG A 256 -4.07 8.22 17.93
N TRP A 257 -4.65 8.39 16.75
CA TRP A 257 -4.53 9.62 15.97
C TRP A 257 -5.63 10.61 16.41
N ASP A 258 -5.23 11.73 17.01
CA ASP A 258 -6.15 12.80 17.47
C ASP A 258 -6.58 13.75 16.33
N GLY A 259 -6.16 13.51 15.09
CA GLY A 259 -6.50 14.35 13.95
C GLY A 259 -7.83 13.99 13.28
N PRO A 260 -8.31 14.83 12.35
CA PRO A 260 -9.66 14.74 11.77
C PRO A 260 -9.89 13.55 10.82
N ALA A 261 -8.93 12.65 10.67
CA ALA A 261 -8.97 11.61 9.65
C ALA A 261 -9.58 10.30 10.20
N ARG A 262 -10.87 10.08 9.91
CA ARG A 262 -11.51 8.75 9.76
C ARG A 262 -12.65 8.87 8.72
N PRO A 263 -12.83 7.91 7.78
CA PRO A 263 -12.14 6.62 7.65
C PRO A 263 -10.91 6.60 6.70
N VAL A 264 -10.08 5.54 6.76
CA VAL A 264 -8.83 5.35 5.98
C VAL A 264 -9.12 4.83 4.57
N ASP A 265 -8.66 5.53 3.52
CA ASP A 265 -8.73 5.01 2.15
C ASP A 265 -7.48 4.20 1.79
N ILE A 266 -7.69 3.13 1.03
CA ILE A 266 -6.66 2.12 0.74
C ILE A 266 -6.68 1.83 -0.74
N THR A 267 -5.49 1.69 -1.37
CA THR A 267 -5.43 1.13 -2.73
C THR A 267 -5.20 -0.37 -2.70
N THR A 268 -5.83 -1.08 -3.62
CA THR A 268 -5.61 -2.50 -3.88
C THR A 268 -5.26 -2.73 -5.35
N PHE A 269 -4.44 -3.74 -5.61
CA PHE A 269 -3.99 -4.10 -6.96
C PHE A 269 -4.55 -5.47 -7.36
N GLY A 270 -5.81 -5.74 -7.00
CA GLY A 270 -6.46 -7.03 -7.17
C GLY A 270 -6.18 -8.02 -6.03
N ASN A 271 -5.69 -7.53 -4.89
CA ASN A 271 -5.37 -8.36 -3.73
C ASN A 271 -6.62 -8.64 -2.91
N ALA A 272 -7.22 -9.82 -3.07
CA ALA A 272 -8.45 -10.21 -2.36
C ALA A 272 -8.27 -10.29 -0.82
N PHE A 273 -7.05 -10.50 -0.33
CA PHE A 273 -6.78 -10.57 1.11
C PHE A 273 -7.02 -9.23 1.82
N ILE A 274 -6.91 -8.08 1.14
CA ILE A 274 -7.10 -6.75 1.74
C ILE A 274 -8.55 -6.58 2.22
N PRO A 275 -9.57 -6.61 1.33
CA PRO A 275 -10.96 -6.50 1.76
C PRO A 275 -11.37 -7.67 2.66
N SER A 276 -10.90 -8.89 2.38
CA SER A 276 -11.26 -10.08 3.18
C SER A 276 -10.77 -9.99 4.62
N SER A 277 -9.56 -9.46 4.88
CA SER A 277 -9.07 -9.31 6.26
C SER A 277 -9.77 -8.19 7.01
N ILE A 278 -10.11 -7.08 6.32
CA ILE A 278 -10.82 -5.94 6.92
C ILE A 278 -12.20 -6.40 7.40
N ASP A 279 -12.92 -7.12 6.55
CA ASP A 279 -14.23 -7.68 6.88
C ASP A 279 -14.14 -8.72 8.01
N TYR A 280 -13.21 -9.69 7.88
CA TYR A 280 -13.03 -10.74 8.89
C TYR A 280 -12.73 -10.18 10.28
N LEU A 281 -11.96 -9.10 10.38
CA LEU A 281 -11.60 -8.48 11.66
C LEU A 281 -12.62 -7.43 12.13
N GLY A 282 -13.68 -7.16 11.36
CA GLY A 282 -14.69 -6.17 11.72
C GLY A 282 -14.20 -4.71 11.64
N LEU A 283 -13.25 -4.43 10.75
CA LEU A 283 -12.60 -3.12 10.61
C LEU A 283 -13.23 -2.23 9.54
N SER A 284 -14.33 -2.66 8.94
CA SER A 284 -15.00 -1.94 7.84
C SER A 284 -15.45 -0.53 8.22
N SER A 285 -15.71 -0.24 9.50
CA SER A 285 -16.05 1.12 9.97
C SER A 285 -14.84 2.07 10.06
N GLN A 286 -13.63 1.52 10.05
CA GLN A 286 -12.37 2.27 10.11
C GLN A 286 -11.78 2.52 8.71
N VAL A 287 -12.25 1.79 7.71
CA VAL A 287 -11.80 1.87 6.32
C VAL A 287 -12.87 2.55 5.48
N GLY A 288 -12.44 3.50 4.64
CA GLY A 288 -13.31 4.19 3.71
C GLY A 288 -13.45 3.39 2.43
N THR A 289 -13.07 3.99 1.31
CA THR A 289 -13.11 3.32 0.02
C THR A 289 -11.82 2.52 -0.20
N ILE A 290 -11.98 1.26 -0.63
CA ILE A 290 -10.88 0.45 -1.16
C ILE A 290 -10.84 0.68 -2.68
N HIS A 291 -9.81 1.39 -3.15
CA HIS A 291 -9.66 1.80 -4.54
C HIS A 291 -8.86 0.78 -5.34
N GLU A 292 -9.44 0.26 -6.42
CA GLU A 292 -8.69 -0.52 -7.42
C GLU A 292 -8.09 0.43 -8.47
N ALA A 293 -6.99 1.09 -8.11
CA ALA A 293 -6.35 2.12 -8.91
C ALA A 293 -4.82 1.94 -8.96
N ASP A 294 -4.18 2.40 -10.04
CA ASP A 294 -2.72 2.46 -10.16
C ASP A 294 -2.11 3.59 -9.30
N ALA A 295 -2.91 4.64 -9.03
CA ALA A 295 -2.59 5.71 -8.10
C ALA A 295 -3.85 6.27 -7.40
N LEU A 296 -3.66 6.74 -6.16
CA LEU A 296 -4.64 7.49 -5.39
C LEU A 296 -4.11 8.91 -5.17
N VAL A 297 -4.84 9.91 -5.63
CA VAL A 297 -4.50 11.32 -5.47
C VAL A 297 -5.33 11.86 -4.31
N LEU A 298 -4.63 12.29 -3.27
CA LEU A 298 -5.20 12.78 -2.02
C LEU A 298 -5.04 14.30 -1.95
N ALA A 299 -6.15 15.02 -1.83
CA ALA A 299 -6.11 16.47 -1.61
C ALA A 299 -5.55 16.81 -0.22
N ASP A 300 -5.89 16.01 0.80
CA ASP A 300 -5.47 16.16 2.19
C ASP A 300 -5.05 14.80 2.78
N ALA A 301 -3.75 14.58 2.91
CA ALA A 301 -3.17 13.32 3.37
C ALA A 301 -2.50 13.46 4.74
N TYR A 302 -2.71 12.47 5.59
CA TYR A 302 -2.07 12.33 6.88
C TYR A 302 -1.08 11.17 6.79
N LEU A 303 0.21 11.49 6.87
CA LEU A 303 1.30 10.57 6.63
C LEU A 303 2.01 10.26 7.95
N PRO A 304 1.75 9.07 8.54
CA PRO A 304 2.43 8.67 9.76
C PRO A 304 3.93 8.44 9.52
N GLN A 305 4.72 9.11 10.34
CA GLN A 305 6.16 8.97 10.43
C GLN A 305 6.48 7.75 11.30
N PHE A 306 6.66 6.61 10.65
CA PHE A 306 7.19 5.42 11.31
C PHE A 306 8.71 5.51 11.30
N ASN A 307 9.28 6.20 12.29
CA ASN A 307 10.72 6.45 12.42
C ASN A 307 11.46 5.23 13.00
N ARG A 308 11.39 4.08 12.32
CA ARG A 308 12.16 2.89 12.72
C ARG A 308 13.08 2.43 11.59
N LYS A 309 14.34 2.84 11.68
CA LYS A 309 15.44 2.20 10.94
C LYS A 309 15.62 0.79 11.50
N LEU A 310 14.94 -0.18 10.90
CA LEU A 310 15.09 -1.59 11.25
C LEU A 310 16.46 -2.07 10.79
N THR A 311 17.28 -2.50 11.73
CA THR A 311 18.40 -3.41 11.45
C THR A 311 17.84 -4.82 11.23
N PRO A 312 18.59 -5.73 10.57
CA PRO A 312 18.19 -7.13 10.47
C PRO A 312 17.97 -7.84 11.82
N ARG A 313 18.41 -7.23 12.93
CA ARG A 313 18.23 -7.76 14.29
C ARG A 313 16.93 -7.28 14.93
N ASP A 314 16.30 -6.24 14.41
CA ASP A 314 15.09 -5.68 14.99
C ASP A 314 13.87 -6.51 14.60
N THR A 315 12.91 -6.62 15.52
CA THR A 315 11.63 -7.26 15.20
C THR A 315 10.95 -6.55 14.03
N ARG A 316 10.19 -7.31 13.23
CA ARG A 316 9.32 -6.70 12.21
C ARG A 316 7.93 -6.38 12.73
N ILE A 317 7.64 -6.76 13.97
CA ILE A 317 6.36 -6.54 14.63
C ILE A 317 6.36 -5.14 15.25
N ASP A 318 5.42 -4.33 14.82
CA ASP A 318 5.14 -3.01 15.39
C ASP A 318 4.27 -3.17 16.67
N GLY A 319 4.37 -2.24 17.62
CA GLY A 319 3.54 -2.22 18.83
C GLY A 319 2.04 -2.30 18.54
N TYR A 320 1.57 -1.72 17.42
CA TYR A 320 0.16 -1.80 17.00
C TYR A 320 -0.29 -3.24 16.71
N PHE A 321 0.64 -4.14 16.37
CA PHE A 321 0.31 -5.54 16.13
C PHE A 321 -0.24 -6.24 17.37
N PHE A 322 0.13 -5.80 18.58
CA PHE A 322 -0.46 -6.34 19.81
C PHE A 322 -1.95 -6.04 19.91
N GLU A 323 -2.42 -4.88 19.44
CA GLU A 323 -3.86 -4.57 19.40
C GLU A 323 -4.60 -5.45 18.40
N LEU A 324 -3.97 -5.67 17.23
CA LEU A 324 -4.49 -6.62 16.25
C LEU A 324 -4.57 -8.03 16.85
N ARG A 325 -3.55 -8.44 17.62
CA ARG A 325 -3.52 -9.73 18.29
C ARG A 325 -4.64 -9.86 19.33
N ASP A 326 -4.83 -8.86 20.18
CA ASP A 326 -5.90 -8.84 21.19
C ASP A 326 -7.28 -8.98 20.51
N LEU A 327 -7.49 -8.30 19.36
CA LEU A 327 -8.71 -8.42 18.55
C LEU A 327 -8.91 -9.85 18.00
N ILE A 328 -7.85 -10.46 17.48
CA ILE A 328 -7.87 -11.83 16.97
C ILE A 328 -8.21 -12.82 18.09
N GLU A 329 -7.62 -12.65 19.27
CA GLU A 329 -7.91 -13.49 20.44
C GLU A 329 -9.36 -13.37 20.89
N ALA A 330 -9.88 -12.15 20.98
CA ALA A 330 -11.28 -11.92 21.34
C ALA A 330 -12.26 -12.57 20.35
N ARG A 331 -11.93 -12.53 19.06
CA ARG A 331 -12.72 -13.19 18.02
C ARG A 331 -12.62 -14.72 18.10
N ALA A 332 -11.42 -15.26 18.32
CA ALA A 332 -11.22 -16.70 18.48
C ALA A 332 -11.95 -17.24 19.72
N ALA A 333 -12.00 -16.47 20.81
CA ALA A 333 -12.72 -16.83 22.04
C ALA A 333 -14.25 -16.86 21.87
N SER A 334 -14.79 -16.11 20.91
CA SER A 334 -16.23 -16.07 20.62
C SER A 334 -16.67 -17.04 19.53
N ALA A 335 -15.73 -17.64 18.79
CA ALA A 335 -16.03 -18.64 17.77
C ALA A 335 -16.36 -20.02 18.39
N PRO A 336 -17.29 -20.80 17.79
CA PRO A 336 -17.50 -22.19 18.17
C PRO A 336 -16.20 -22.98 18.09
N ARG A 337 -15.92 -23.80 19.11
CA ARG A 337 -14.72 -24.64 19.12
C ARG A 337 -14.79 -25.61 17.94
N ALA A 338 -13.88 -25.46 16.98
CA ALA A 338 -13.82 -26.36 15.83
C ALA A 338 -13.61 -27.81 16.31
N PRO A 339 -14.44 -28.78 15.85
CA PRO A 339 -14.13 -30.19 16.04
C PRO A 339 -12.87 -30.55 15.23
N GLY A 340 -12.02 -31.42 15.79
CA GLY A 340 -10.77 -31.88 15.15
C GLY A 340 -9.48 -31.31 15.74
N ARG A 341 -9.38 -31.27 17.08
CA ARG A 341 -8.10 -31.13 17.80
C ARG A 341 -7.18 -32.29 17.39
N GLY A 342 -5.87 -32.04 17.24
CA GLY A 342 -4.87 -33.05 16.91
C GLY A 342 -4.30 -33.00 15.48
N ARG A 343 -4.70 -32.05 14.63
CA ARG A 343 -4.26 -32.03 13.22
C ARG A 343 -2.89 -31.37 13.05
N ALA A 344 -1.98 -32.10 12.41
CA ALA A 344 -0.73 -31.55 11.89
C ALA A 344 -0.91 -31.20 10.41
N ILE A 345 -0.50 -29.99 10.02
CA ILE A 345 -0.64 -29.52 8.64
C ILE A 345 0.71 -29.12 8.04
N PHE A 346 0.83 -29.28 6.74
CA PHE A 346 1.91 -28.70 5.93
C PHE A 346 1.37 -27.56 5.08
N VAL A 347 1.89 -26.36 5.29
CA VAL A 347 1.54 -25.16 4.52
C VAL A 347 2.25 -25.24 3.17
N ASP A 348 1.52 -25.77 2.21
CA ASP A 348 2.04 -26.04 0.88
C ASP A 348 2.11 -24.77 0.02
N ARG A 349 3.09 -24.75 -0.88
CA ARG A 349 3.40 -23.64 -1.80
C ARG A 349 3.49 -24.13 -3.25
N GLY A 350 2.88 -25.27 -3.57
CA GLY A 350 2.98 -25.91 -4.90
C GLY A 350 2.59 -25.00 -6.08
N ASP A 351 1.73 -24.01 -5.83
CA ASP A 351 1.21 -23.02 -6.77
C ASP A 351 1.89 -21.64 -6.68
N ALA A 352 2.86 -21.45 -5.80
CA ALA A 352 3.60 -20.19 -5.68
C ALA A 352 4.52 -19.96 -6.88
N GLY A 353 4.67 -18.70 -7.32
CA GLY A 353 5.53 -18.35 -8.47
C GLY A 353 7.03 -18.38 -8.19
N THR A 354 7.45 -18.49 -6.93
CA THR A 354 8.84 -18.43 -6.43
C THR A 354 9.00 -19.31 -5.19
N ARG A 355 10.22 -19.71 -4.85
CA ARG A 355 10.52 -20.55 -3.67
C ARG A 355 9.74 -21.85 -3.66
N ARG A 356 9.61 -22.46 -4.84
CA ARG A 356 9.00 -23.78 -4.99
C ARG A 356 10.00 -24.85 -4.57
N LEU A 357 9.49 -25.86 -3.90
CA LEU A 357 10.23 -27.08 -3.61
C LEU A 357 10.20 -27.97 -4.85
N LEU A 358 11.36 -28.20 -5.47
CA LEU A 358 11.42 -28.94 -6.75
C LEU A 358 11.20 -30.45 -6.56
N ASN A 359 11.67 -31.01 -5.44
CA ASN A 359 11.43 -32.39 -5.03
C ASN A 359 10.23 -32.52 -4.07
N ARG A 360 9.16 -31.72 -4.29
CA ARG A 360 7.96 -31.66 -3.44
C ARG A 360 7.31 -33.02 -3.17
N GLU A 361 7.24 -33.89 -4.18
CA GLU A 361 6.59 -35.20 -4.03
C GLU A 361 7.30 -36.09 -3.01
N ALA A 362 8.63 -35.99 -2.89
CA ALA A 362 9.39 -36.74 -1.90
C ALA A 362 9.07 -36.25 -0.48
N LEU A 363 8.96 -34.94 -0.28
CA LEU A 363 8.53 -34.37 1.00
C LEU A 363 7.07 -34.78 1.33
N LEU A 364 6.15 -34.70 0.38
CA LEU A 364 4.75 -35.07 0.63
C LEU A 364 4.60 -36.56 1.01
N ALA A 365 5.37 -37.43 0.36
CA ALA A 365 5.40 -38.85 0.69
C ALA A 365 5.84 -39.06 2.15
N GLU A 366 6.82 -38.29 2.62
CA GLU A 366 7.27 -38.34 4.00
C GLU A 366 6.23 -37.78 4.97
N LEU A 367 5.72 -36.58 4.73
CA LEU A 367 4.70 -35.93 5.57
C LEU A 367 3.47 -36.82 5.78
N LYS A 368 3.05 -37.52 4.73
CA LYS A 368 1.93 -38.49 4.80
C LYS A 368 2.19 -39.63 5.79
N ARG A 369 3.45 -40.07 5.98
CA ARG A 369 3.80 -41.13 6.94
C ARG A 369 3.64 -40.68 8.39
N HIS A 370 3.65 -39.37 8.63
CA HIS A 370 3.49 -38.73 9.94
C HIS A 370 2.09 -38.11 10.12
N ASP A 371 1.12 -38.50 9.29
CA ASP A 371 -0.25 -37.97 9.30
C ASP A 371 -0.33 -36.44 9.17
N ILE A 372 0.62 -35.83 8.45
CA ILE A 372 0.65 -34.39 8.18
C ILE A 372 -0.02 -34.10 6.83
N GLU A 373 -1.12 -33.35 6.87
CA GLU A 373 -1.91 -33.04 5.69
C GLU A 373 -1.37 -31.79 4.95
N PRO A 374 -1.07 -31.87 3.63
CA PRO A 374 -0.71 -30.68 2.86
C PRO A 374 -1.94 -29.81 2.59
N VAL A 375 -1.81 -28.49 2.82
CA VAL A 375 -2.89 -27.53 2.62
C VAL A 375 -2.41 -26.32 1.82
N LEU A 376 -3.12 -26.01 0.73
CA LEU A 376 -2.94 -24.79 -0.04
C LEU A 376 -3.81 -23.65 0.52
N MET A 377 -3.21 -22.46 0.65
CA MET A 377 -3.90 -21.25 1.11
C MET A 377 -4.51 -20.43 -0.03
N SER A 378 -4.05 -20.62 -1.26
CA SER A 378 -4.58 -19.92 -2.42
C SER A 378 -6.06 -20.23 -2.64
N GLY A 379 -6.80 -19.21 -3.08
CA GLY A 379 -8.25 -19.31 -3.27
C GLY A 379 -9.08 -19.30 -1.99
N ARG A 380 -8.46 -19.35 -0.80
CA ARG A 380 -9.17 -19.30 0.49
C ARG A 380 -9.34 -17.88 1.01
N THR A 381 -10.49 -17.62 1.59
CA THR A 381 -10.77 -16.40 2.36
C THR A 381 -9.95 -16.35 3.64
N ILE A 382 -9.83 -15.16 4.23
CA ILE A 382 -9.11 -15.01 5.52
C ILE A 382 -9.78 -15.81 6.64
N ALA A 383 -11.11 -15.92 6.63
CA ALA A 383 -11.85 -16.74 7.59
C ALA A 383 -11.44 -18.22 7.50
N GLU A 384 -11.45 -18.80 6.30
CA GLU A 384 -11.05 -20.20 6.08
C GLU A 384 -9.58 -20.45 6.45
N GLN A 385 -8.68 -19.52 6.10
CA GLN A 385 -7.27 -19.61 6.48
C GLN A 385 -7.11 -19.56 8.02
N ALA A 386 -7.85 -18.67 8.69
CA ALA A 386 -7.83 -18.57 10.14
C ALA A 386 -8.38 -19.84 10.82
N GLU A 387 -9.45 -20.44 10.30
CA GLU A 387 -10.00 -21.70 10.81
C GLU A 387 -9.01 -22.87 10.71
N ILE A 388 -8.29 -22.97 9.59
CA ILE A 388 -7.27 -24.01 9.39
C ILE A 388 -6.15 -23.87 10.43
N PHE A 389 -5.59 -22.66 10.57
CA PHE A 389 -4.49 -22.41 11.51
C PHE A 389 -4.93 -22.50 12.97
N ALA A 390 -6.13 -22.04 13.30
CA ALA A 390 -6.71 -22.18 14.64
C ALA A 390 -7.00 -23.65 14.99
N GLY A 391 -7.26 -24.52 14.00
CA GLY A 391 -7.50 -25.94 14.19
C GLY A 391 -6.25 -26.80 14.35
N ALA A 392 -5.08 -26.33 13.91
CA ALA A 392 -3.84 -27.10 13.94
C ALA A 392 -3.22 -27.18 15.35
N ASP A 393 -2.57 -28.30 15.66
CA ASP A 393 -1.69 -28.46 16.83
C ASP A 393 -0.20 -28.43 16.42
N ALA A 394 0.10 -28.79 15.17
CA ALA A 394 1.43 -28.65 14.57
C ALA A 394 1.32 -28.10 13.15
N ILE A 395 2.23 -27.18 12.80
CA ILE A 395 2.27 -26.51 11.50
C ILE A 395 3.68 -26.60 10.95
N VAL A 396 3.85 -27.31 9.84
CA VAL A 396 5.09 -27.36 9.06
C VAL A 396 4.93 -26.44 7.85
N GLY A 397 5.93 -25.66 7.47
CA GLY A 397 5.80 -24.86 6.25
C GLY A 397 7.07 -24.22 5.75
N ILE A 398 7.13 -23.95 4.46
CA ILE A 398 8.27 -23.28 3.82
C ILE A 398 8.15 -21.76 4.03
N HIS A 399 9.27 -21.12 4.38
CA HIS A 399 9.35 -19.67 4.59
C HIS A 399 8.61 -18.90 3.50
N GLY A 400 7.61 -18.11 3.90
CA GLY A 400 6.91 -17.16 3.04
C GLY A 400 5.46 -16.89 3.45
N ALA A 401 4.81 -15.97 2.73
CA ALA A 401 3.70 -15.19 3.27
C ALA A 401 2.49 -15.99 3.80
N ALA A 402 2.28 -17.24 3.38
CA ALA A 402 1.23 -18.09 3.94
C ALA A 402 1.40 -18.36 5.45
N LEU A 403 2.64 -18.37 5.95
CA LEU A 403 2.94 -18.50 7.39
C LEU A 403 2.56 -17.26 8.21
N THR A 404 2.11 -16.17 7.57
CA THR A 404 1.52 -15.03 8.29
C THR A 404 0.30 -15.46 9.11
N ASN A 405 -0.42 -16.49 8.65
CA ASN A 405 -1.59 -17.03 9.35
C ASN A 405 -1.26 -17.68 10.71
N LEU A 406 0.02 -17.85 11.08
CA LEU A 406 0.41 -18.22 12.44
C LEU A 406 -0.19 -17.29 13.51
N MET A 407 -0.51 -16.03 13.16
CA MET A 407 -1.23 -15.11 14.04
C MET A 407 -2.63 -15.58 14.48
N PHE A 408 -3.23 -16.54 13.76
CA PHE A 408 -4.51 -17.16 14.08
C PHE A 408 -4.38 -18.48 14.84
N ALA A 409 -3.17 -19.03 14.94
CA ALA A 409 -2.94 -20.29 15.63
C ALA A 409 -3.19 -20.16 17.15
N ARG A 410 -3.50 -21.29 17.78
CA ARG A 410 -3.72 -21.34 19.22
C ARG A 410 -2.37 -21.27 19.95
N LYS A 411 -2.37 -20.66 21.13
CA LYS A 411 -1.22 -20.71 22.05
C LYS A 411 -0.81 -22.17 22.28
N GLY A 412 0.49 -22.45 22.21
CA GLY A 412 1.09 -23.78 22.32
C GLY A 412 1.08 -24.61 21.03
N THR A 413 0.61 -24.08 19.90
CA THR A 413 0.78 -24.75 18.60
C THR A 413 2.27 -24.87 18.27
N LYS A 414 2.72 -26.04 17.83
CA LYS A 414 4.11 -26.25 17.39
C LYS A 414 4.28 -25.81 15.94
N VAL A 415 5.39 -25.16 15.62
CA VAL A 415 5.70 -24.64 14.28
C VAL A 415 7.06 -25.14 13.84
N LEU A 416 7.15 -25.77 12.67
CA LEU A 416 8.42 -26.12 12.03
C LEU A 416 8.54 -25.37 10.70
N GLU A 417 9.38 -24.35 10.69
CA GLU A 417 9.63 -23.56 9.48
C GLU A 417 10.82 -24.14 8.68
N ILE A 418 10.59 -24.45 7.40
CA ILE A 418 11.64 -24.79 6.44
C ILE A 418 12.18 -23.51 5.81
N ILE A 419 13.45 -23.21 6.04
CA ILE A 419 14.09 -21.96 5.63
C ILE A 419 15.30 -22.28 4.76
N PRO A 420 15.25 -21.98 3.45
CA PRO A 420 16.47 -21.97 2.64
C PRO A 420 17.53 -21.04 3.24
N ALA A 421 18.80 -21.46 3.26
CA ALA A 421 19.90 -20.76 3.93
C ALA A 421 20.01 -19.28 3.51
N ALA A 422 19.79 -18.98 2.23
CA ALA A 422 19.80 -17.61 1.69
C ALA A 422 18.70 -16.69 2.29
N LEU A 423 17.68 -17.24 2.95
CA LEU A 423 16.60 -16.51 3.61
C LEU A 423 16.72 -16.48 5.13
N VAL A 424 17.76 -17.07 5.72
CA VAL A 424 18.02 -17.01 7.18
C VAL A 424 17.94 -15.57 7.73
N PRO A 425 18.42 -14.52 7.04
CA PRO A 425 18.23 -13.14 7.49
C PRO A 425 16.77 -12.68 7.66
N ARG A 426 15.79 -13.46 7.20
CA ARG A 426 14.35 -13.19 7.29
C ARG A 426 13.62 -14.06 8.33
N ILE A 427 14.34 -14.92 9.07
CA ILE A 427 13.76 -15.85 10.06
C ILE A 427 12.88 -15.16 11.12
N ARG A 428 13.22 -13.92 11.48
CA ARG A 428 12.47 -13.09 12.44
C ARG A 428 10.99 -12.93 12.06
N CYS A 429 10.62 -12.97 10.79
CA CYS A 429 9.22 -12.78 10.36
C CYS A 429 8.24 -13.70 11.11
N TYR A 430 8.50 -15.02 11.09
CA TYR A 430 7.58 -16.00 11.66
C TYR A 430 7.99 -16.44 13.07
N MET A 431 9.26 -16.30 13.44
CA MET A 431 9.71 -16.42 14.81
C MET A 431 9.03 -15.38 15.73
N ASP A 432 8.98 -14.12 15.30
CA ASP A 432 8.37 -13.05 16.10
C ASP A 432 6.84 -13.24 16.17
N LEU A 433 6.19 -13.60 15.07
CA LEU A 433 4.75 -13.94 15.08
C LEU A 433 4.44 -15.10 16.03
N SER A 434 5.30 -16.12 16.04
CA SER A 434 5.18 -17.26 16.95
C SER A 434 5.34 -16.83 18.39
N ALA A 435 6.32 -15.97 18.69
CA ALA A 435 6.51 -15.44 20.03
C ALA A 435 5.32 -14.62 20.52
N VAL A 436 4.77 -13.75 19.66
CA VAL A 436 3.58 -12.94 20.00
C VAL A 436 2.35 -13.82 20.20
N GLY A 437 2.19 -14.88 19.40
CA GLY A 437 1.11 -15.85 19.51
C GLY A 437 1.29 -16.88 20.64
N GLY A 438 2.45 -16.92 21.29
CA GLY A 438 2.81 -17.95 22.26
C GLY A 438 2.86 -19.36 21.65
N LEU A 439 3.41 -19.48 20.45
CA LEU A 439 3.59 -20.74 19.71
C LEU A 439 4.97 -21.34 20.01
N GLY A 440 5.13 -22.65 19.84
CA GLY A 440 6.42 -23.34 19.95
C GLY A 440 7.15 -23.35 18.62
N TYR A 441 8.11 -22.44 18.42
CA TYR A 441 8.76 -22.24 17.13
C TYR A 441 10.06 -23.04 17.00
N SER A 442 10.16 -23.76 15.90
CA SER A 442 11.33 -24.49 15.44
C SER A 442 11.61 -24.16 13.98
N ALA A 443 12.88 -24.24 13.58
CA ALA A 443 13.29 -23.98 12.20
C ALA A 443 14.26 -25.07 11.71
N TYR A 444 14.07 -25.47 10.45
CA TYR A 444 14.97 -26.31 9.67
C TYR A 444 15.63 -25.46 8.58
N ILE A 445 16.96 -25.36 8.59
CA ILE A 445 17.70 -24.62 7.57
C ILE A 445 18.08 -25.58 6.44
N GLU A 446 17.60 -25.28 5.23
CA GLU A 446 17.96 -26.01 4.02
C GLU A 446 19.19 -25.37 3.37
N GLU A 447 20.29 -26.12 3.31
CA GLU A 447 21.60 -25.67 2.85
C GLU A 447 21.79 -25.79 1.34
N ASN A 448 20.94 -26.56 0.66
CA ASN A 448 20.96 -26.65 -0.80
C ASN A 448 20.84 -25.27 -1.45
N GLU A 449 21.62 -25.07 -2.51
CA GLU A 449 21.62 -23.82 -3.24
C GLU A 449 20.25 -23.47 -3.79
N MET A 450 19.92 -22.18 -3.72
CA MET A 450 18.76 -21.66 -4.43
C MET A 450 19.03 -21.61 -5.92
N LEU A 451 18.03 -22.05 -6.67
CA LEU A 451 17.97 -22.02 -8.11
C LEU A 451 17.15 -20.80 -8.58
N GLU A 452 16.93 -20.73 -9.90
CA GLU A 452 16.13 -19.65 -10.50
C GLU A 452 14.78 -19.49 -9.79
N ARG A 453 14.33 -18.24 -9.62
CA ARG A 453 13.12 -17.86 -8.88
C ARG A 453 13.13 -18.30 -7.40
N GLU A 454 14.32 -18.41 -6.82
CA GLU A 454 14.54 -18.82 -5.43
C GLU A 454 14.04 -20.25 -5.13
N ASN A 455 13.84 -21.08 -6.16
CA ASN A 455 13.43 -22.48 -5.98
C ASN A 455 14.57 -23.29 -5.35
N PHE A 456 14.27 -24.43 -4.73
CA PHE A 456 15.29 -25.25 -4.07
C PHE A 456 14.87 -26.72 -3.97
N ASN A 457 15.84 -27.58 -3.68
CA ASN A 457 15.60 -28.97 -3.28
C ASN A 457 15.77 -29.10 -1.77
N LEU A 458 14.94 -29.94 -1.14
CA LEU A 458 15.08 -30.28 0.27
C LEU A 458 15.90 -31.56 0.42
N ASP A 459 16.84 -31.60 1.36
CA ASP A 459 17.37 -32.86 1.87
C ASP A 459 16.28 -33.53 2.72
N VAL A 460 15.52 -34.42 2.08
CA VAL A 460 14.36 -35.08 2.70
C VAL A 460 14.79 -35.93 3.89
N GLU A 461 15.93 -36.62 3.82
CA GLU A 461 16.38 -37.51 4.89
C GLU A 461 16.79 -36.71 6.14
N ARG A 462 17.53 -35.62 5.94
CA ARG A 462 17.89 -34.71 7.05
C ARG A 462 16.66 -34.02 7.61
N PHE A 463 15.73 -33.61 6.75
CA PHE A 463 14.46 -33.03 7.17
C PHE A 463 13.61 -34.02 7.98
N THR A 464 13.51 -35.30 7.57
CA THR A 464 12.75 -36.33 8.30
C THR A 464 13.23 -36.46 9.74
N ARG A 465 14.54 -36.52 9.98
CA ARG A 465 15.09 -36.59 11.34
C ARG A 465 14.67 -35.39 12.19
N CYS A 466 14.74 -34.19 11.62
CA CYS A 466 14.28 -32.97 12.26
C CYS A 466 12.77 -33.00 12.54
N LEU A 467 11.98 -33.50 11.59
CA LEU A 467 10.53 -33.63 11.74
C LEU A 467 10.16 -34.59 12.87
N GLU A 468 10.83 -35.74 12.98
CA GLU A 468 10.59 -36.72 14.03
C GLU A 468 10.88 -36.13 15.42
N GLU A 469 12.03 -35.45 15.58
CA GLU A 469 12.35 -34.70 16.81
C GLU A 469 11.31 -33.61 17.11
N PHE A 470 10.86 -32.90 16.07
CA PHE A 470 9.82 -31.88 16.20
C PHE A 470 8.46 -32.47 16.60
N LEU A 471 8.14 -33.70 16.26
CA LEU A 471 6.87 -34.34 16.63
C LEU A 471 6.92 -34.99 18.03
N GLU A 472 8.11 -35.19 18.61
CA GLU A 472 8.22 -35.75 19.97
C GLU A 472 7.48 -34.88 21.01
N PRO A 473 6.77 -35.51 21.98
CA PRO A 473 6.23 -34.81 23.13
C PRO A 473 7.34 -34.16 23.95
N ALA A 474 7.10 -32.97 24.51
CA ALA A 474 8.06 -32.33 25.40
C ALA A 474 8.41 -33.27 26.56
N ARG A 475 9.72 -33.57 26.73
CA ARG A 475 10.21 -34.37 27.86
C ARG A 475 9.88 -33.61 29.15
N CYS A 476 9.02 -34.21 29.98
CA CYS A 476 8.57 -33.65 31.25
C CYS A 476 9.71 -33.51 32.27
#